data_AF-A0AAQ1F1B4-F1
#
_entry.id   AF-A0AAQ1F1B4-F1
#
_cell.length_a   1.000
_cell.length_b   1.000
_cell.length_c   1.000
_cell.angle_alpha   90.00
_cell.angle_beta   90.00
_cell.angle_gamma   90.00
#
_symmetry.space_group_name_H-M   'P 1'
#
loop_
_entity.id
_entity.type
_entity.pdbx_description
1 polymer ?
#
loop_
_entity_poly.entity_id
_entity_poly.type
_entity_poly.pdbx_seq_one_letter_code
_entity_poly.pdbx_strand_id
1 'polypeptide(L)'
;MSAQLAVVEKSESLDPSSQPAPEVVVLKFGSSILRSPAEAPLVASAVYGHVRAGRKVVAVVSAFGGATDRLLGEARALGLAHSNDLLPGYVALGEEKSAALVAIACDRIGLDACALSVRELGIVAEGEPEHSRPCGLRPDHLKQALDRHEVVVVPGFGAVRPDGKVALLGRGGSDLTAVFLAAELGLKKVRLVKDVDGLYDHDPNDKTAPALRYRRASWDVARKLGGALVQHDAIDLGESRGVEIEVAALDRADGTVIGDRSAPPGPAPALPPLKVAVAGCGVVGGGVLAKLLDDPRYEVVGVLVRNPKKARDVDCPASLFTSNPADLWAKKPDIVLEALSEGEAGHAVIRAALEAGCDVASANKQAVSRDPGGLQELAKANGRRIFWSASVGGGSPMIETVRAARAAGEVVGFEAVLNGTVNFMLERLGDGAAFIEALADARAAGFAEEDPSSDLEGLDAAAKVRLLCHEAFGRSPDGEVPRDHLTEATSAAGGVRQIGAAHLKDGVIRPSVSLNADHGDPLFSTLRGEGNALKVYGADGRVWRCRGRGAGRWATTESIMADLAEIVRARRADAGLN
;
A
#
# COMPACT_ATOMS: atom_id res chain seq x y z
N MET A 1 -21.60 37.81 12.04
CA MET A 1 -20.31 38.19 11.44
C MET A 1 -19.68 36.92 10.93
N SER A 2 -19.65 36.75 9.61
CA SER A 2 -19.19 35.54 8.92
C SER A 2 -17.69 35.39 9.13
N ALA A 3 -17.29 34.43 9.96
CA ALA A 3 -15.90 34.05 10.12
C ALA A 3 -15.54 33.16 8.92
N GLN A 4 -15.01 33.76 7.86
CA GLN A 4 -14.16 33.05 6.91
C GLN A 4 -12.93 32.57 7.69
N LEU A 5 -13.02 31.39 8.29
CA LEU A 5 -11.88 30.65 8.79
C LEU A 5 -11.06 30.26 7.57
N ALA A 6 -9.93 30.95 7.42
CA ALA A 6 -9.02 30.83 6.29
C ALA A 6 -8.75 29.35 5.94
N VAL A 7 -9.27 28.93 4.78
CA VAL A 7 -8.47 28.16 3.81
C VAL A 7 -7.07 28.73 3.90
N VAL A 8 -6.04 27.88 4.10
CA VAL A 8 -4.62 28.27 4.24
C VAL A 8 -4.46 29.62 3.58
N GLU A 9 -4.33 30.73 4.35
CA GLU A 9 -4.10 32.06 3.76
C GLU A 9 -3.05 31.77 2.70
N LYS A 10 -3.44 31.84 1.42
CA LYS A 10 -2.58 31.40 0.33
C LYS A 10 -1.40 32.33 0.48
N SER A 11 -0.37 31.86 1.17
CA SER A 11 0.89 32.57 1.29
C SER A 11 1.21 32.84 -0.17
N GLU A 12 1.30 34.12 -0.53
CA GLU A 12 1.42 34.60 -1.91
C GLU A 12 2.72 34.10 -2.59
N SER A 13 3.36 33.09 -2.03
CA SER A 13 4.62 32.47 -2.43
C SER A 13 4.61 30.93 -2.49
N LEU A 14 3.51 30.24 -2.15
CA LEU A 14 3.46 28.78 -2.24
C LEU A 14 3.09 28.33 -3.65
N ASP A 15 4.11 28.11 -4.49
CA ASP A 15 3.93 27.51 -5.81
C ASP A 15 3.56 26.02 -5.66
N PRO A 16 2.32 25.60 -6.00
CA PRO A 16 1.90 24.21 -5.90
C PRO A 16 2.63 23.28 -6.89
N SER A 17 3.47 23.81 -7.79
CA SER A 17 4.36 23.06 -8.68
C SER A 17 5.72 22.68 -8.06
N SER A 18 6.04 23.17 -6.86
CA SER A 18 7.29 22.88 -6.13
C SER A 18 7.35 21.49 -5.46
N GLN A 19 6.65 20.50 -6.03
CA GLN A 19 6.68 19.13 -5.53
C GLN A 19 8.01 18.46 -5.90
N PRO A 20 8.71 17.80 -4.96
CA PRO A 20 9.70 16.83 -5.37
C PRO A 20 9.00 15.72 -6.16
N ALA A 21 9.48 15.44 -7.38
CA ALA A 21 8.94 14.35 -8.18
C ALA A 21 9.01 13.04 -7.38
N PRO A 22 7.91 12.27 -7.27
CA PRO A 22 7.91 11.04 -6.49
C PRO A 22 8.90 10.04 -7.09
N GLU A 23 9.62 9.32 -6.23
CA GLU A 23 10.50 8.24 -6.65
C GLU A 23 9.66 7.16 -7.35
N VAL A 24 10.09 6.72 -8.53
CA VAL A 24 9.46 5.62 -9.27
C VAL A 24 10.25 4.34 -9.00
N VAL A 25 9.54 3.24 -8.73
CA VAL A 25 10.12 1.90 -8.60
C VAL A 25 9.48 0.92 -9.58
N VAL A 26 10.28 -0.01 -10.09
CA VAL A 26 9.80 -1.14 -10.91
C VAL A 26 9.88 -2.42 -10.08
N LEU A 27 8.73 -3.07 -9.91
CA LEU A 27 8.56 -4.32 -9.18
C LEU A 27 8.05 -5.39 -10.13
N LYS A 28 8.73 -6.53 -10.19
CA LYS A 28 8.28 -7.66 -11.00
C LYS A 28 7.71 -8.76 -10.12
N PHE A 29 6.51 -9.25 -10.43
CA PHE A 29 5.88 -10.38 -9.75
C PHE A 29 5.77 -11.58 -10.69
N GLY A 30 6.48 -12.66 -10.35
CA GLY A 30 6.49 -13.91 -11.13
C GLY A 30 5.27 -14.79 -10.89
N SER A 31 5.11 -15.82 -11.72
CA SER A 31 4.06 -16.85 -11.57
C SER A 31 4.19 -17.70 -10.31
N SER A 32 5.37 -17.73 -9.67
CA SER A 32 5.54 -18.37 -8.35
C SER A 32 4.86 -17.59 -7.21
N ILE A 33 4.68 -16.27 -7.39
CA ILE A 33 3.87 -15.42 -6.52
C ILE A 33 2.41 -15.43 -6.98
N LEU A 34 2.19 -15.15 -8.28
CA LEU A 34 0.88 -15.14 -8.91
C LEU A 34 0.49 -16.55 -9.38
N ARG A 35 0.27 -17.48 -8.46
CA ARG A 35 -0.12 -18.85 -8.82
C ARG A 35 -1.54 -18.91 -9.37
N SER A 36 -2.44 -18.12 -8.81
CA SER A 36 -3.83 -18.00 -9.21
C SER A 36 -4.34 -16.56 -9.00
N PRO A 37 -5.56 -16.24 -9.46
CA PRO A 37 -6.21 -14.97 -9.13
C PRO A 37 -6.32 -14.69 -7.62
N ALA A 38 -6.31 -15.72 -6.77
CA ALA A 38 -6.43 -15.55 -5.33
C ALA A 38 -5.21 -14.86 -4.70
N GLU A 39 -4.05 -14.87 -5.37
CA GLU A 39 -2.82 -14.20 -4.91
C GLU A 39 -2.69 -12.73 -5.38
N ALA A 40 -3.60 -12.22 -6.22
CA ALA A 40 -3.58 -10.81 -6.62
C ALA A 40 -3.60 -9.82 -5.42
N PRO A 41 -4.36 -10.06 -4.33
CA PRO A 41 -4.30 -9.25 -3.11
C PRO A 41 -2.93 -9.21 -2.42
N LEU A 42 -2.11 -10.27 -2.53
CA LEU A 42 -0.75 -10.27 -1.97
C LEU A 42 0.16 -9.28 -2.71
N VAL A 43 0.02 -9.21 -4.04
CA VAL A 43 0.73 -8.22 -4.86
C VAL A 43 0.28 -6.80 -4.50
N ALA A 44 -1.04 -6.59 -4.34
CA ALA A 44 -1.57 -5.30 -3.92
C ALA A 44 -1.02 -4.84 -2.55
N SER A 45 -0.89 -5.75 -1.57
CA SER A 45 -0.25 -5.47 -0.28
C SER A 45 1.21 -5.02 -0.42
N ALA A 46 1.99 -5.71 -1.25
CA ALA A 46 3.39 -5.33 -1.48
C ALA A 46 3.51 -3.97 -2.16
N VAL A 47 2.66 -3.70 -3.16
CA VAL A 47 2.58 -2.40 -3.84
C VAL A 47 2.18 -1.29 -2.87
N TYR A 48 1.21 -1.56 -1.99
CA TYR A 48 0.75 -0.61 -0.96
C TYR A 48 1.90 -0.11 -0.10
N GLY A 49 2.81 -0.99 0.33
CA GLY A 49 3.99 -0.60 1.11
C GLY A 49 4.91 0.41 0.40
N HIS A 50 4.98 0.39 -0.94
CA HIS A 50 5.74 1.36 -1.72
C HIS A 50 4.99 2.69 -1.90
N VAL A 51 3.69 2.64 -2.21
CA VAL A 51 2.85 3.84 -2.33
C VAL A 51 2.80 4.60 -1.01
N ARG A 52 2.63 3.87 0.10
CA ARG A 52 2.70 4.39 1.47
C ARG A 52 4.00 5.13 1.77
N ALA A 53 5.12 4.70 1.17
CA ALA A 53 6.41 5.37 1.29
C ALA A 53 6.58 6.58 0.34
N GLY A 54 5.51 7.01 -0.34
CA GLY A 54 5.51 8.13 -1.28
C GLY A 54 6.06 7.82 -2.67
N ARG A 55 6.14 6.53 -3.04
CA ARG A 55 6.69 6.08 -4.34
C ARG A 55 5.59 5.79 -5.34
N LYS A 56 5.85 6.06 -6.62
CA LYS A 56 5.06 5.52 -7.73
C LYS A 56 5.59 4.14 -8.12
N VAL A 57 4.69 3.25 -8.52
CA VAL A 57 5.03 1.85 -8.78
C VAL A 57 4.67 1.45 -10.20
N VAL A 58 5.62 0.87 -10.92
CA VAL A 58 5.36 0.07 -12.12
C VAL A 58 5.43 -1.40 -11.72
N ALA A 59 4.28 -2.07 -11.68
CA ALA A 59 4.17 -3.47 -11.32
C ALA A 59 4.12 -4.34 -12.58
N VAL A 60 5.25 -4.97 -12.92
CA VAL A 60 5.34 -5.92 -14.04
C VAL A 60 4.86 -7.29 -13.56
N VAL A 61 3.83 -7.84 -14.18
CA VAL A 61 3.24 -9.12 -13.76
C VAL A 61 3.41 -10.20 -14.82
N SER A 62 3.78 -11.40 -14.38
CA SER A 62 3.68 -12.59 -15.20
C SER A 62 2.23 -13.10 -15.26
N ALA A 63 1.95 -13.97 -16.23
CA ALA A 63 0.70 -14.74 -16.24
C ALA A 63 0.56 -15.56 -14.95
N PHE A 64 -0.68 -15.89 -14.58
CA PHE A 64 -0.90 -16.83 -13.47
C PHE A 64 -0.23 -18.19 -13.73
N GLY A 65 0.12 -18.90 -12.67
CA GLY A 65 0.74 -20.23 -12.72
C GLY A 65 0.15 -21.14 -13.80
N GLY A 66 0.99 -21.62 -14.71
CA GLY A 66 0.63 -22.52 -15.82
C GLY A 66 -0.23 -21.90 -16.95
N ALA A 67 -0.65 -20.63 -16.85
CA ALA A 67 -1.54 -20.03 -17.84
C ALA A 67 -0.87 -19.88 -19.21
N THR A 68 0.39 -19.43 -19.26
CA THR A 68 1.15 -19.30 -20.51
C THR A 68 1.30 -20.65 -21.22
N ASP A 69 1.69 -21.69 -20.49
CA ASP A 69 1.86 -23.03 -21.06
C ASP A 69 0.53 -23.61 -21.56
N ARG A 70 -0.57 -23.35 -20.84
CA ARG A 70 -1.91 -23.74 -21.28
C ARG A 70 -2.30 -23.04 -22.59
N LEU A 71 -2.12 -21.72 -22.70
CA LEU A 71 -2.44 -20.97 -23.92
C LEU A 71 -1.60 -21.46 -25.11
N LEU A 72 -0.29 -21.67 -24.90
CA LEU A 72 0.58 -22.26 -25.93
C LEU A 72 0.13 -23.68 -26.32
N GLY A 73 -0.30 -24.49 -25.34
CA GLY A 73 -0.81 -25.84 -25.56
C GLY A 73 -2.12 -25.87 -26.35
N GLU A 74 -3.08 -25.02 -26.00
CA GLU A 74 -4.37 -24.85 -26.71
C GLU A 74 -4.13 -24.49 -28.18
N ALA A 75 -3.23 -23.54 -28.44
CA ALA A 75 -2.87 -23.15 -29.80
C ALA A 75 -2.20 -24.28 -30.59
N ARG A 76 -1.22 -24.98 -29.99
CA ARG A 76 -0.54 -26.12 -30.63
C ARG A 76 -1.47 -27.28 -30.94
N ALA A 77 -2.47 -27.52 -30.10
CA ALA A 77 -3.47 -28.57 -30.32
C ALA A 77 -4.32 -28.35 -31.61
N LEU A 78 -4.40 -27.11 -32.11
CA LEU A 78 -5.05 -26.79 -33.38
C LEU A 78 -4.18 -27.10 -34.62
N GLY A 79 -3.01 -27.71 -34.44
CA GLY A 79 -2.10 -28.03 -35.54
C GLY A 79 -1.21 -26.87 -35.96
N LEU A 80 -0.98 -25.89 -35.08
CA LEU A 80 0.02 -24.83 -35.25
C LEU A 80 1.43 -25.42 -35.20
N ALA A 81 1.86 -26.02 -36.31
CA ALA A 81 3.20 -26.57 -36.52
C ALA A 81 4.19 -25.55 -37.14
N HIS A 82 3.72 -24.32 -37.43
CA HIS A 82 4.49 -23.22 -38.01
C HIS A 82 4.25 -21.93 -37.22
N SER A 83 5.17 -20.97 -37.35
CA SER A 83 5.05 -19.62 -36.76
C SER A 83 3.74 -18.96 -37.20
N ASN A 84 2.96 -18.45 -36.25
CA ASN A 84 1.69 -17.79 -36.50
C ASN A 84 1.63 -16.44 -35.80
N ASP A 85 1.39 -15.39 -36.58
CA ASP A 85 1.36 -14.00 -36.11
C ASP A 85 0.26 -13.70 -35.07
N LEU A 86 -0.76 -14.57 -34.92
CA LEU A 86 -1.82 -14.44 -33.92
C LEU A 86 -1.44 -15.05 -32.57
N LEU A 87 -0.50 -16.00 -32.55
CA LEU A 87 -0.12 -16.72 -31.33
C LEU A 87 0.41 -15.78 -30.24
N PRO A 88 1.33 -14.83 -30.51
CA PRO A 88 1.78 -13.88 -29.50
C PRO A 88 0.65 -13.09 -28.86
N GLY A 89 -0.29 -12.58 -29.66
CA GLY A 89 -1.43 -11.81 -29.16
C GLY A 89 -2.35 -12.64 -28.26
N TYR A 90 -2.59 -13.91 -28.62
CA TYR A 90 -3.40 -14.82 -27.82
C TYR A 90 -2.72 -15.18 -26.49
N VAL A 91 -1.41 -15.46 -26.50
CA VAL A 91 -0.66 -15.80 -25.28
C VAL A 91 -0.55 -14.60 -24.33
N ALA A 92 -0.40 -13.39 -24.88
CA ALA A 92 -0.37 -12.14 -24.10
C ALA A 92 -1.63 -11.90 -23.25
N LEU A 93 -2.79 -12.43 -23.65
CA LEU A 93 -4.03 -12.35 -22.88
C LEU A 93 -3.90 -12.93 -21.46
N GLY A 94 -2.99 -13.90 -21.27
CA GLY A 94 -2.70 -14.47 -19.96
C GLY A 94 -2.18 -13.42 -18.97
N GLU A 95 -1.28 -12.55 -19.42
CA GLU A 95 -0.68 -11.52 -18.58
C GLU A 95 -1.51 -10.25 -18.50
N GLU A 96 -2.21 -9.88 -19.56
CA GLU A 96 -3.17 -8.77 -19.51
C GLU A 96 -4.30 -9.06 -18.50
N LYS A 97 -4.76 -10.32 -18.44
CA LYS A 97 -5.68 -10.78 -17.39
C LYS A 97 -5.06 -10.63 -15.99
N SER A 98 -3.81 -11.03 -15.80
CA SER A 98 -3.11 -10.86 -14.52
C SER A 98 -2.97 -9.39 -14.13
N ALA A 99 -2.59 -8.53 -15.07
CA ALA A 99 -2.45 -7.10 -14.85
C ALA A 99 -3.77 -6.45 -14.43
N ALA A 100 -4.86 -6.77 -15.13
CA ALA A 100 -6.19 -6.28 -14.80
C ALA A 100 -6.63 -6.72 -13.39
N LEU A 101 -6.46 -8.00 -13.04
CA LEU A 101 -6.86 -8.51 -11.72
C LEU A 101 -6.01 -7.95 -10.58
N VAL A 102 -4.72 -7.70 -10.80
CA VAL A 102 -3.86 -7.03 -9.82
C VAL A 102 -4.26 -5.56 -9.66
N ALA A 103 -4.56 -4.84 -10.74
CA ALA A 103 -5.07 -3.46 -10.65
C ALA A 103 -6.42 -3.40 -9.91
N ILE A 104 -7.33 -4.35 -10.14
CA ILE A 104 -8.58 -4.47 -9.37
C ILE A 104 -8.30 -4.77 -7.89
N ALA A 105 -7.31 -5.61 -7.59
CA ALA A 105 -6.91 -5.87 -6.21
C ALA A 105 -6.32 -4.63 -5.52
N CYS A 106 -5.58 -3.79 -6.27
CA CYS A 106 -5.10 -2.49 -5.81
C CYS A 106 -6.26 -1.52 -5.53
N ASP A 107 -7.24 -1.42 -6.45
CA ASP A 107 -8.44 -0.60 -6.23
C ASP A 107 -9.24 -1.05 -4.99
N ARG A 108 -9.40 -2.37 -4.77
CA ARG A 108 -10.08 -2.94 -3.60
C ARG A 108 -9.51 -2.43 -2.27
N ILE A 109 -8.21 -2.17 -2.21
CA ILE A 109 -7.53 -1.65 -1.02
C ILE A 109 -7.37 -0.13 -1.03
N GLY A 110 -7.86 0.54 -2.09
CA GLY A 110 -7.91 1.98 -2.20
C GLY A 110 -6.70 2.65 -2.85
N LEU A 111 -5.86 1.89 -3.56
CA LEU A 111 -4.76 2.44 -4.35
C LEU A 111 -5.26 3.00 -5.68
N ASP A 112 -4.71 4.14 -6.10
CA ASP A 112 -4.93 4.71 -7.43
C ASP A 112 -4.09 3.94 -8.47
N ALA A 113 -4.70 2.89 -9.03
CA ALA A 113 -4.03 1.95 -9.92
C ALA A 113 -4.71 1.87 -11.29
N CYS A 114 -3.91 1.74 -12.34
CA CYS A 114 -4.38 1.38 -13.68
C CYS A 114 -3.63 0.14 -14.20
N ALA A 115 -4.22 -0.53 -15.19
CA ALA A 115 -3.54 -1.57 -15.95
C ALA A 115 -3.39 -1.13 -17.41
N LEU A 116 -2.25 -1.39 -18.02
CA LEU A 116 -2.03 -1.20 -19.45
C LEU A 116 -1.99 -2.56 -20.15
N SER A 117 -2.61 -2.67 -21.33
CA SER A 117 -2.38 -3.78 -22.26
C SER A 117 -0.96 -3.74 -22.84
N VAL A 118 -0.55 -4.81 -23.52
CA VAL A 118 0.74 -4.85 -24.24
C VAL A 118 0.85 -3.71 -25.25
N ARG A 119 -0.27 -3.42 -25.93
CA ARG A 119 -0.35 -2.40 -26.97
C ARG A 119 -0.28 -0.99 -26.39
N GLU A 120 -0.95 -0.76 -25.26
CA GLU A 120 -0.91 0.53 -24.57
C GLU A 120 0.45 0.78 -23.93
N LEU A 121 1.06 -0.24 -23.30
CA LEU A 121 2.42 -0.14 -22.75
C LEU A 121 3.42 0.26 -23.85
N GLY A 122 3.32 -0.35 -25.03
CA GLY A 122 4.03 0.11 -26.22
C GLY A 122 5.54 -0.16 -26.20
N ILE A 123 6.00 -1.21 -25.53
CA ILE A 123 7.37 -1.72 -25.74
C ILE A 123 7.49 -2.14 -27.19
N VAL A 124 8.47 -1.61 -27.91
CA VAL A 124 8.81 -1.97 -29.28
C VAL A 124 9.88 -3.05 -29.26
N ALA A 125 9.68 -4.12 -30.02
CA ALA A 125 10.63 -5.23 -30.09
C ALA A 125 10.86 -5.71 -31.53
N GLU A 126 12.06 -6.23 -31.76
CA GLU A 126 12.52 -6.76 -33.05
C GLU A 126 12.96 -8.22 -32.93
N GLY A 127 12.96 -8.94 -34.06
CA GLY A 127 13.31 -10.35 -34.13
C GLY A 127 12.10 -11.27 -34.30
N GLU A 128 12.25 -12.53 -33.90
CA GLU A 128 11.23 -13.56 -34.10
C GLU A 128 9.98 -13.29 -33.26
N PRO A 129 8.76 -13.53 -33.78
CA PRO A 129 7.51 -13.17 -33.09
C PRO A 129 7.32 -13.80 -31.70
N GLU A 130 7.93 -14.97 -31.44
CA GLU A 130 7.83 -15.68 -30.15
C GLU A 130 9.05 -15.43 -29.24
N HIS A 131 10.09 -14.75 -29.74
CA HIS A 131 11.34 -14.49 -29.01
C HIS A 131 12.01 -13.19 -29.48
N SER A 132 11.27 -12.09 -29.43
CA SER A 132 11.73 -10.76 -29.81
C SER A 132 12.57 -10.11 -28.69
N ARG A 133 13.42 -9.16 -29.08
CA ARG A 133 14.24 -8.35 -28.16
C ARG A 133 13.68 -6.93 -28.08
N PRO A 134 13.46 -6.37 -26.88
CA PRO A 134 12.96 -5.00 -26.75
C PRO A 134 14.04 -4.02 -27.20
N CYS A 135 13.68 -3.07 -28.06
CA CYS A 135 14.59 -2.07 -28.64
C CYS A 135 14.16 -0.62 -28.38
N GLY A 136 12.92 -0.39 -27.93
CA GLY A 136 12.44 0.94 -27.58
C GLY A 136 11.13 0.91 -26.81
N LEU A 137 10.75 2.05 -26.26
CA LEU A 137 9.45 2.26 -25.62
C LEU A 137 8.75 3.40 -26.37
N ARG A 138 7.51 3.19 -26.81
CA ARG A 138 6.72 4.28 -27.38
C ARG A 138 6.57 5.37 -26.32
N PRO A 139 6.88 6.64 -26.65
CA PRO A 139 6.71 7.72 -25.70
C PRO A 139 5.21 7.86 -25.37
N ASP A 140 4.95 8.50 -24.24
CA ASP A 140 3.64 9.02 -23.82
C ASP A 140 2.79 8.12 -22.91
N HIS A 141 2.50 6.86 -23.23
CA HIS A 141 1.48 6.13 -22.45
C HIS A 141 1.90 5.76 -21.02
N LEU A 142 3.06 5.13 -20.82
CA LEU A 142 3.53 4.79 -19.47
C LEU A 142 3.75 6.05 -18.63
N LYS A 143 4.29 7.11 -19.24
CA LYS A 143 4.52 8.39 -18.56
C LYS A 143 3.19 9.05 -18.18
N GLN A 144 2.23 9.14 -19.09
CA GLN A 144 0.90 9.68 -18.81
C GLN A 144 0.16 8.87 -17.74
N ALA A 145 0.30 7.54 -17.76
CA ALA A 145 -0.26 6.66 -16.73
C ALA A 145 0.39 6.95 -15.37
N LEU A 146 1.72 7.05 -15.32
CA LEU A 146 2.45 7.43 -14.11
C LEU A 146 2.13 8.85 -13.66
N ASP A 147 1.83 9.80 -14.55
CA ASP A 147 1.44 11.16 -14.16
C ASP A 147 0.07 11.18 -13.47
N ARG A 148 -0.84 10.29 -13.90
CA ARG A 148 -2.24 10.21 -13.42
C ARG A 148 -2.45 9.29 -12.23
N HIS A 149 -1.66 8.23 -12.12
CA HIS A 149 -1.87 7.14 -11.16
C HIS A 149 -0.64 6.92 -10.28
N GLU A 150 -0.85 6.36 -9.09
CA GLU A 150 0.22 5.96 -8.17
C GLU A 150 0.83 4.61 -8.58
N VAL A 151 0.01 3.75 -9.21
CA VAL A 151 0.38 2.40 -9.62
C VAL A 151 0.01 2.17 -11.09
N VAL A 152 0.97 1.68 -11.87
CA VAL A 152 0.75 1.21 -13.24
C VAL A 152 1.11 -0.27 -13.30
N VAL A 153 0.11 -1.14 -13.49
CA VAL A 153 0.30 -2.58 -13.63
C VAL A 153 0.42 -2.92 -15.11
N VAL A 154 1.46 -3.68 -15.48
CA VAL A 154 1.78 -3.94 -16.88
C VAL A 154 2.10 -5.42 -17.12
N PRO A 155 1.72 -5.99 -18.28
CA PRO A 155 2.15 -7.33 -18.69
C PRO A 155 3.66 -7.34 -18.94
N GLY A 156 4.30 -8.47 -18.67
CA GLY A 156 5.75 -8.64 -18.76
C GLY A 156 6.26 -9.37 -20.00
N PHE A 157 5.45 -10.08 -20.75
CA PHE A 157 5.89 -11.05 -21.76
C PHE A 157 5.67 -10.56 -23.19
N GLY A 158 4.74 -9.63 -23.38
CA GLY A 158 4.38 -9.11 -24.69
C GLY A 158 5.11 -7.81 -25.04
N ALA A 159 5.34 -7.61 -26.34
CA ALA A 159 5.78 -6.37 -26.94
C ALA A 159 5.06 -6.12 -28.28
N VAL A 160 5.33 -4.99 -28.90
CA VAL A 160 4.76 -4.57 -30.18
C VAL A 160 5.85 -4.52 -31.24
N ARG A 161 5.61 -5.16 -32.38
CA ARG A 161 6.50 -5.10 -33.55
C ARG A 161 6.32 -3.78 -34.30
N PRO A 162 7.27 -3.39 -35.19
CA PRO A 162 7.14 -2.19 -36.01
C PRO A 162 5.85 -2.15 -36.87
N ASP A 163 5.34 -3.31 -37.28
CA ASP A 163 4.08 -3.46 -38.03
C ASP A 163 2.82 -3.37 -37.16
N GLY A 164 2.98 -3.15 -35.86
CA GLY A 164 1.89 -3.04 -34.89
C GLY A 164 1.34 -4.38 -34.38
N LYS A 165 1.87 -5.54 -34.79
CA LYS A 165 1.47 -6.84 -34.23
C LYS A 165 2.11 -7.08 -32.87
N VAL A 166 1.51 -7.97 -32.08
CA VAL A 166 2.09 -8.39 -30.80
C VAL A 166 3.20 -9.40 -31.07
N ALA A 167 4.26 -9.34 -30.26
CA ALA A 167 5.31 -10.34 -30.17
C ALA A 167 5.53 -10.74 -28.71
N LEU A 168 6.22 -11.86 -28.49
CA LEU A 168 6.62 -12.34 -27.18
C LEU A 168 8.12 -12.14 -26.98
N LEU A 169 8.53 -11.88 -25.75
CA LEU A 169 9.92 -11.56 -25.38
C LEU A 169 10.73 -12.80 -24.94
N GLY A 170 10.30 -14.00 -25.32
CA GLY A 170 10.92 -15.26 -24.91
C GLY A 170 10.61 -15.67 -23.46
N ARG A 171 10.94 -16.92 -23.11
CA ARG A 171 10.65 -17.45 -21.76
C ARG A 171 11.33 -16.60 -20.70
N GLY A 172 10.56 -16.27 -19.66
CA GLY A 172 11.02 -15.38 -18.60
C GLY A 172 10.84 -13.90 -18.93
N GLY A 173 10.31 -13.54 -20.11
CA GLY A 173 10.28 -12.17 -20.66
C GLY A 173 9.80 -11.10 -19.70
N SER A 174 8.97 -11.44 -18.71
CA SER A 174 8.61 -10.53 -17.60
C SER A 174 9.79 -9.97 -16.80
N ASP A 175 10.86 -10.74 -16.58
CA ASP A 175 12.08 -10.24 -15.94
C ASP A 175 12.79 -9.25 -16.88
N LEU A 176 12.87 -9.58 -18.17
CA LEU A 176 13.45 -8.72 -19.20
C LEU A 176 12.70 -7.39 -19.33
N THR A 177 11.36 -7.42 -19.35
CA THR A 177 10.50 -6.23 -19.36
C THR A 177 10.74 -5.36 -18.14
N ALA A 178 10.85 -5.94 -16.95
CA ALA A 178 11.10 -5.16 -15.74
C ALA A 178 12.45 -4.43 -15.78
N VAL A 179 13.52 -5.12 -16.21
CA VAL A 179 14.84 -4.50 -16.39
C VAL A 179 14.79 -3.42 -17.49
N PHE A 180 14.12 -3.70 -18.61
CA PHE A 180 13.96 -2.76 -19.72
C PHE A 180 13.23 -1.48 -19.28
N LEU A 181 12.07 -1.61 -18.63
CA LEU A 181 11.32 -0.46 -18.15
C LEU A 181 12.10 0.34 -17.10
N ALA A 182 12.84 -0.32 -16.22
CA ALA A 182 13.72 0.37 -15.28
C ALA A 182 14.79 1.20 -16.00
N ALA A 183 15.41 0.64 -17.06
CA ALA A 183 16.38 1.36 -17.88
C ALA A 183 15.76 2.57 -18.59
N GLU A 184 14.60 2.42 -19.23
CA GLU A 184 13.91 3.50 -19.96
C GLU A 184 13.40 4.61 -19.04
N LEU A 185 13.07 4.28 -17.78
CA LEU A 185 12.72 5.23 -16.73
C LEU A 185 13.95 5.86 -16.04
N GLY A 186 15.17 5.49 -16.46
CA GLY A 186 16.42 6.02 -15.89
C GLY A 186 16.74 5.52 -14.47
N LEU A 187 16.12 4.42 -14.04
CA LEU A 187 16.34 3.83 -12.72
C LEU A 187 17.64 3.04 -12.69
N LYS A 188 18.32 3.04 -11.53
CA LYS A 188 19.56 2.28 -11.32
C LYS A 188 19.35 0.87 -10.80
N LYS A 189 18.11 0.54 -10.42
CA LYS A 189 17.78 -0.72 -9.77
C LYS A 189 16.35 -1.15 -10.12
N VAL A 190 16.16 -2.44 -10.31
CA VAL A 190 14.85 -3.10 -10.41
C VAL A 190 14.74 -4.19 -9.36
N ARG A 191 13.54 -4.45 -8.84
CA ARG A 191 13.28 -5.54 -7.90
C ARG A 191 12.44 -6.63 -8.54
N LEU A 192 13.00 -7.83 -8.61
CA LEU A 192 12.31 -9.05 -8.99
C LEU A 192 11.82 -9.76 -7.74
N VAL A 193 10.51 -9.71 -7.50
CA VAL A 193 9.85 -10.39 -6.40
C VAL A 193 9.60 -11.85 -6.77
N LYS A 194 10.20 -12.75 -5.98
CA LYS A 194 10.18 -14.19 -6.18
C LYS A 194 9.72 -14.89 -4.88
N ASP A 195 9.45 -16.17 -4.95
CA ASP A 195 9.13 -17.05 -3.82
C ASP A 195 10.37 -17.45 -3.01
N VAL A 196 11.56 -17.18 -3.54
CA VAL A 196 12.85 -17.25 -2.82
C VAL A 196 13.35 -15.85 -2.47
N ASP A 197 14.09 -15.74 -1.36
CA ASP A 197 14.58 -14.46 -0.85
C ASP A 197 15.97 -14.05 -1.35
N GLY A 198 16.46 -14.66 -2.43
CA GLY A 198 17.73 -14.33 -3.05
C GLY A 198 18.26 -15.43 -3.96
N LEU A 199 19.47 -15.21 -4.46
CA LEU A 199 20.28 -16.20 -5.16
C LEU A 199 21.08 -17.01 -4.14
N TYR A 200 21.11 -18.32 -4.37
CA TYR A 200 21.83 -19.28 -3.53
C TYR A 200 22.93 -19.98 -4.33
N ASP A 201 23.90 -20.57 -3.64
CA ASP A 201 24.96 -21.39 -4.24
C ASP A 201 24.44 -22.71 -4.85
N HIS A 202 23.32 -23.24 -4.33
CA HIS A 202 22.53 -24.32 -4.93
C HIS A 202 21.03 -24.13 -4.63
N ASP A 203 20.17 -25.03 -5.10
CA ASP A 203 18.72 -24.95 -4.86
C ASP A 203 18.41 -25.01 -3.35
N PRO A 204 17.84 -23.96 -2.74
CA PRO A 204 17.53 -23.95 -1.32
C PRO A 204 16.44 -24.95 -0.91
N ASN A 205 15.72 -25.55 -1.87
CA ASN A 205 14.78 -26.63 -1.61
C ASN A 205 15.46 -28.01 -1.49
N ASP A 206 16.72 -28.13 -1.90
CA ASP A 206 17.51 -29.33 -1.71
C ASP A 206 17.91 -29.46 -0.22
N LYS A 207 17.42 -30.51 0.44
CA LYS A 207 17.63 -30.76 1.88
C LYS A 207 18.94 -31.48 2.20
N THR A 208 19.77 -31.78 1.20
CA THR A 208 21.04 -32.51 1.41
C THR A 208 22.10 -31.69 2.13
N ALA A 209 22.14 -30.37 1.90
CA ALA A 209 23.03 -29.44 2.59
C ALA A 209 22.42 -28.03 2.70
N PRO A 210 22.71 -27.25 3.77
CA PRO A 210 22.21 -25.88 3.91
C PRO A 210 22.73 -25.01 2.77
N ALA A 211 21.82 -24.40 2.01
CA ALA A 211 22.17 -23.44 0.96
C ALA A 211 22.63 -22.10 1.55
N LEU A 212 23.68 -21.52 0.96
CA LEU A 212 24.23 -20.22 1.31
C LEU A 212 23.70 -19.16 0.34
N ARG A 213 23.16 -18.07 0.89
CA ARG A 213 22.59 -16.96 0.14
C ARG A 213 23.63 -15.90 -0.17
N TYR A 214 23.64 -15.41 -1.41
CA TYR A 214 24.41 -14.24 -1.80
C TYR A 214 23.71 -12.96 -1.31
N ARG A 215 24.43 -12.07 -0.61
CA ARG A 215 23.95 -10.69 -0.42
C ARG A 215 24.18 -9.84 -1.67
N ARG A 216 25.33 -10.06 -2.32
CA ARG A 216 25.68 -9.48 -3.62
C ARG A 216 26.28 -10.55 -4.51
N ALA A 217 25.84 -10.61 -5.76
CA ALA A 217 26.35 -11.51 -6.78
C ALA A 217 26.82 -10.69 -7.98
N SER A 218 27.96 -11.06 -8.56
CA SER A 218 28.36 -10.44 -9.84
C SER A 218 27.46 -10.93 -10.98
N TRP A 219 27.43 -10.20 -12.09
CA TRP A 219 26.77 -10.61 -13.33
C TRP A 219 27.15 -12.05 -13.74
N ASP A 220 28.44 -12.39 -13.68
CA ASP A 220 28.93 -13.74 -14.00
C ASP A 220 28.43 -14.82 -13.05
N VAL A 221 28.33 -14.52 -11.75
CA VAL A 221 27.76 -15.45 -10.76
C VAL A 221 26.28 -15.66 -11.06
N ALA A 222 25.55 -14.58 -11.35
CA ALA A 222 24.14 -14.66 -11.71
C ALA A 222 23.90 -15.42 -13.01
N ARG A 223 24.76 -15.30 -14.04
CA ARG A 223 24.64 -16.11 -15.27
C ARG A 223 24.83 -17.60 -15.01
N LYS A 224 25.75 -17.96 -14.11
CA LYS A 224 26.06 -19.35 -13.76
C LYS A 224 24.97 -19.99 -12.92
N LEU A 225 24.47 -19.29 -11.90
CA LEU A 225 23.54 -19.83 -10.90
C LEU A 225 22.09 -19.48 -11.17
N GLY A 226 21.85 -18.28 -11.72
CA GLY A 226 20.56 -17.63 -11.77
C GLY A 226 19.71 -17.98 -12.98
N GLY A 227 20.20 -18.72 -13.97
CA GLY A 227 19.46 -18.99 -15.22
C GLY A 227 18.06 -19.58 -15.07
N ALA A 228 17.77 -20.25 -13.95
CA ALA A 228 16.43 -20.75 -13.61
C ALA A 228 15.57 -19.72 -12.84
N LEU A 229 16.20 -18.77 -12.15
CA LEU A 229 15.56 -17.80 -11.25
C LEU A 229 15.37 -16.42 -11.90
N VAL A 230 16.34 -15.98 -12.69
CA VAL A 230 16.40 -14.72 -13.46
C VAL A 230 16.82 -15.05 -14.88
N GLN A 231 16.05 -14.62 -15.87
CA GLN A 231 16.36 -14.86 -17.28
C GLN A 231 17.72 -14.26 -17.68
N HIS A 232 18.53 -15.00 -18.47
CA HIS A 232 19.84 -14.53 -18.95
C HIS A 232 19.77 -13.20 -19.72
N ASP A 233 18.82 -13.02 -20.64
CA ASP A 233 18.71 -11.74 -21.37
C ASP A 233 18.40 -10.57 -20.43
N ALA A 234 17.71 -10.80 -19.31
CA ALA A 234 17.45 -9.76 -18.32
C ALA A 234 18.74 -9.38 -17.57
N ILE A 235 19.58 -10.36 -17.24
CA ILE A 235 20.91 -10.15 -16.64
C ILE A 235 21.81 -9.37 -17.62
N ASP A 236 21.86 -9.77 -18.89
CA ASP A 236 22.69 -9.12 -19.91
C ASP A 236 22.20 -7.70 -20.22
N LEU A 237 20.88 -7.48 -20.24
CA LEU A 237 20.32 -6.13 -20.35
C LEU A 237 20.66 -5.27 -19.12
N GLY A 238 20.57 -5.84 -17.92
CA GLY A 238 20.92 -5.17 -16.67
C GLY A 238 22.37 -4.70 -16.65
N GLU A 239 23.31 -5.58 -17.02
CA GLU A 239 24.73 -5.24 -17.13
C GLU A 239 24.97 -4.17 -18.20
N SER A 240 24.45 -4.35 -19.41
CA SER A 240 24.69 -3.43 -20.53
C SER A 240 24.09 -2.03 -20.34
N ARG A 241 22.98 -1.92 -19.57
CA ARG A 241 22.31 -0.65 -19.27
C ARG A 241 22.67 -0.10 -17.88
N GLY A 242 23.46 -0.82 -17.08
CA GLY A 242 23.85 -0.41 -15.73
C GLY A 242 22.68 -0.34 -14.75
N VAL A 243 21.76 -1.32 -14.80
CA VAL A 243 20.60 -1.45 -13.91
C VAL A 243 20.79 -2.67 -13.02
N GLU A 244 21.09 -2.45 -11.73
CA GLU A 244 21.22 -3.55 -10.75
C GLU A 244 19.88 -4.32 -10.61
N ILE A 245 19.97 -5.65 -10.48
CA ILE A 245 18.80 -6.51 -10.31
C ILE A 245 18.76 -7.02 -8.88
N GLU A 246 17.71 -6.69 -8.14
CA GLU A 246 17.49 -7.23 -6.81
C GLU A 246 16.48 -8.38 -6.84
N VAL A 247 16.90 -9.55 -6.35
CA VAL A 247 16.02 -10.71 -6.15
C VAL A 247 15.66 -10.78 -4.68
N ALA A 248 14.36 -10.66 -4.38
CA ALA A 248 13.86 -10.66 -3.00
C ALA A 248 12.50 -11.36 -2.89
N ALA A 249 12.20 -11.84 -1.68
CA ALA A 249 10.89 -12.38 -1.36
C ALA A 249 9.88 -11.28 -1.00
N LEU A 250 8.59 -11.63 -1.01
CA LEU A 250 7.51 -10.71 -0.62
C LEU A 250 7.75 -10.11 0.78
N ASP A 251 7.58 -8.79 0.88
CA ASP A 251 7.81 -7.95 2.06
C ASP A 251 9.18 -8.11 2.75
N ARG A 252 10.19 -8.66 2.07
CA ARG A 252 11.58 -8.59 2.56
C ARG A 252 12.22 -7.29 2.09
N ALA A 253 12.83 -6.59 3.04
CA ALA A 253 13.66 -5.43 2.75
C ALA A 253 14.99 -5.87 2.12
N ASP A 254 15.49 -7.03 2.52
CA ASP A 254 16.74 -7.65 2.07
C ASP A 254 16.53 -8.65 0.93
N GLY A 255 17.57 -8.85 0.14
CA GLY A 255 17.62 -9.78 -0.98
C GLY A 255 19.02 -9.89 -1.55
N THR A 256 19.17 -10.55 -2.69
CA THR A 256 20.43 -10.55 -3.44
C THR A 256 20.43 -9.42 -4.43
N VAL A 257 21.45 -8.55 -4.39
CA VAL A 257 21.70 -7.57 -5.45
C VAL A 257 22.70 -8.13 -6.45
N ILE A 258 22.27 -8.24 -7.69
CA ILE A 258 23.10 -8.62 -8.85
C ILE A 258 23.65 -7.33 -9.48
N GLY A 259 24.97 -7.26 -9.64
CA GLY A 259 25.67 -6.08 -10.15
C GLY A 259 27.14 -6.36 -10.49
N ASP A 260 27.98 -5.32 -10.50
CA ASP A 260 29.42 -5.46 -10.82
C ASP A 260 30.24 -6.14 -9.72
N ARG A 261 29.68 -6.20 -8.51
CA ARG A 261 30.36 -6.69 -7.30
C ARG A 261 29.74 -7.99 -6.81
N SER A 262 30.59 -8.91 -6.38
CA SER A 262 30.19 -10.13 -5.69
C SER A 262 30.68 -10.14 -4.25
N ALA A 263 29.96 -10.84 -3.38
CA ALA A 263 30.40 -11.20 -2.04
C ALA A 263 30.25 -12.72 -1.86
N PRO A 264 31.10 -13.39 -1.06
CA PRO A 264 30.90 -14.81 -0.74
C PRO A 264 29.49 -15.04 -0.19
N PRO A 265 28.82 -16.15 -0.56
CA PRO A 265 27.52 -16.47 0.00
C PRO A 265 27.68 -16.84 1.49
N GLY A 266 26.63 -16.56 2.26
CA GLY A 266 26.61 -16.84 3.70
C GLY A 266 25.28 -17.47 4.11
N PRO A 267 25.17 -17.96 5.36
CA PRO A 267 23.92 -18.53 5.83
C PRO A 267 22.78 -17.52 5.71
N ALA A 268 21.65 -17.93 5.13
CA ALA A 268 20.44 -17.14 5.17
C ALA A 268 19.96 -17.04 6.63
N PRO A 269 19.61 -15.85 7.14
CA PRO A 269 19.12 -15.73 8.50
C PRO A 269 17.78 -16.47 8.63
N ALA A 270 17.76 -17.53 9.43
CA ALA A 270 16.54 -18.23 9.81
C ALA A 270 15.73 -17.30 10.73
N LEU A 271 14.53 -16.93 10.29
CA LEU A 271 13.64 -16.07 11.05
C LEU A 271 12.51 -16.94 11.60
N PRO A 272 12.48 -17.23 12.91
CA PRO A 272 11.34 -17.94 13.49
C PRO A 272 10.07 -17.09 13.27
N PRO A 273 8.89 -17.74 13.14
CA PRO A 273 7.64 -17.02 13.05
C PRO A 273 7.45 -16.09 14.25
N LEU A 274 7.00 -14.86 14.00
CA LEU A 274 6.69 -13.90 15.06
C LEU A 274 5.34 -14.24 15.66
N LYS A 275 5.24 -14.23 17.00
CA LYS A 275 3.97 -14.46 17.69
C LYS A 275 3.11 -13.22 17.63
N VAL A 276 1.95 -13.31 16.98
CA VAL A 276 1.02 -12.20 16.81
C VAL A 276 -0.27 -12.47 17.55
N ALA A 277 -0.71 -11.47 18.31
CA ALA A 277 -2.03 -11.44 18.92
C ALA A 277 -2.91 -10.41 18.20
N VAL A 278 -4.20 -10.71 18.04
CA VAL A 278 -5.17 -9.78 17.45
C VAL A 278 -6.21 -9.41 18.50
N ALA A 279 -6.39 -8.13 18.79
CA ALA A 279 -7.45 -7.64 19.67
C ALA A 279 -8.59 -7.06 18.84
N GLY A 280 -9.71 -7.77 18.80
CA GLY A 280 -10.83 -7.47 17.92
C GLY A 280 -10.83 -8.34 16.66
N CYS A 281 -12.01 -8.86 16.31
CA CYS A 281 -12.20 -9.69 15.10
C CYS A 281 -13.54 -9.33 14.44
N GLY A 282 -13.81 -8.03 14.35
CA GLY A 282 -14.89 -7.48 13.53
C GLY A 282 -14.48 -7.40 12.06
N VAL A 283 -14.97 -6.39 11.34
CA VAL A 283 -14.66 -6.19 9.92
C VAL A 283 -13.15 -6.11 9.67
N VAL A 284 -12.46 -5.17 10.32
CA VAL A 284 -11.00 -4.96 10.13
C VAL A 284 -10.19 -6.09 10.77
N GLY A 285 -10.41 -6.39 12.05
CA GLY A 285 -9.67 -7.45 12.75
C GLY A 285 -9.82 -8.84 12.10
N GLY A 286 -10.99 -9.13 11.50
CA GLY A 286 -11.17 -10.34 10.70
C GLY A 286 -10.41 -10.31 9.37
N GLY A 287 -10.29 -9.15 8.72
CA GLY A 287 -9.40 -8.99 7.56
C GLY A 287 -7.93 -9.24 7.90
N VAL A 288 -7.46 -8.70 9.02
CA VAL A 288 -6.10 -8.92 9.55
C VAL A 288 -5.89 -10.40 9.84
N LEU A 289 -6.80 -11.03 10.58
CA LEU A 289 -6.70 -12.44 10.94
C LEU A 289 -6.63 -13.35 9.71
N ALA A 290 -7.46 -13.09 8.69
CA ALA A 290 -7.45 -13.84 7.43
C ALA A 290 -6.09 -13.79 6.73
N LYS A 291 -5.39 -12.65 6.76
CA LYS A 291 -4.05 -12.53 6.17
C LYS A 291 -2.97 -13.21 7.00
N LEU A 292 -3.07 -13.17 8.33
CA LEU A 292 -2.07 -13.77 9.21
C LEU A 292 -2.10 -15.29 9.21
N LEU A 293 -3.30 -15.89 9.15
CA LEU A 293 -3.45 -17.35 9.24
C LEU A 293 -2.82 -18.10 8.07
N ASP A 294 -2.78 -17.47 6.89
CA ASP A 294 -2.18 -18.05 5.68
C ASP A 294 -0.69 -17.70 5.52
N ASP A 295 -0.12 -16.91 6.43
CA ASP A 295 1.24 -16.40 6.32
C ASP A 295 2.19 -17.10 7.31
N PRO A 296 3.10 -17.97 6.84
CA PRO A 296 3.99 -18.75 7.70
C PRO A 296 5.01 -17.91 8.49
N ARG A 297 5.12 -16.60 8.20
CA ARG A 297 5.98 -15.68 8.96
C ARG A 297 5.40 -15.34 10.34
N TYR A 298 4.12 -15.66 10.57
CA TYR A 298 3.42 -15.30 11.79
C TYR A 298 2.77 -16.52 12.44
N GLU A 299 2.87 -16.59 13.77
CA GLU A 299 2.12 -17.54 14.60
C GLU A 299 1.01 -16.75 15.30
N VAL A 300 -0.26 -16.95 14.93
CA VAL A 300 -1.38 -16.32 15.64
C VAL A 300 -1.60 -17.04 16.96
N VAL A 301 -1.26 -16.39 18.08
CA VAL A 301 -1.28 -17.01 19.42
C VAL A 301 -2.57 -16.76 20.21
N GLY A 302 -3.38 -15.78 19.79
CA GLY A 302 -4.67 -15.50 20.41
C GLY A 302 -5.41 -14.33 19.78
N VAL A 303 -6.74 -14.37 19.93
CA VAL A 303 -7.68 -13.39 19.40
C VAL A 303 -8.60 -12.90 20.52
N LEU A 304 -8.38 -11.68 21.01
CA LEU A 304 -9.17 -11.10 22.10
C LEU A 304 -10.48 -10.50 21.57
N VAL A 305 -11.61 -10.99 22.09
CA VAL A 305 -12.95 -10.59 21.66
C VAL A 305 -13.94 -10.61 22.82
N ARG A 306 -15.03 -9.84 22.71
CA ARG A 306 -16.10 -9.84 23.75
C ARG A 306 -16.78 -11.20 23.92
N ASN A 307 -17.06 -11.90 22.80
CA ASN A 307 -17.71 -13.21 22.81
C ASN A 307 -16.90 -14.20 21.95
N PRO A 308 -16.14 -15.13 22.57
CA PRO A 308 -15.36 -16.15 21.87
C PRO A 308 -16.22 -17.16 21.10
N LYS A 309 -17.49 -17.34 21.48
CA LYS A 309 -18.42 -18.27 20.85
C LYS A 309 -19.17 -17.67 19.66
N LYS A 310 -19.05 -16.36 19.41
CA LYS A 310 -19.70 -15.68 18.28
C LYS A 310 -19.06 -16.17 16.98
N ALA A 311 -19.88 -16.71 16.08
CA ALA A 311 -19.47 -17.08 14.73
C ALA A 311 -18.81 -15.91 13.99
N ARG A 312 -17.75 -16.21 13.25
CA ARG A 312 -16.97 -15.25 12.46
C ARG A 312 -16.99 -15.66 11.00
N ASP A 313 -16.74 -14.69 10.14
CA ASP A 313 -16.60 -14.83 8.70
C ASP A 313 -15.15 -15.15 8.28
N VAL A 314 -14.33 -15.62 9.23
CA VAL A 314 -12.93 -16.01 9.04
C VAL A 314 -12.78 -17.40 9.65
N ASP A 315 -12.20 -18.32 8.89
CA ASP A 315 -11.92 -19.68 9.35
C ASP A 315 -10.72 -19.67 10.30
N CYS A 316 -10.99 -19.61 11.60
CA CYS A 316 -9.99 -19.53 12.66
C CYS A 316 -10.33 -20.53 13.76
N PRO A 317 -9.35 -21.31 14.27
CA PRO A 317 -9.58 -22.22 15.38
C PRO A 317 -10.22 -21.54 16.59
N ALA A 318 -11.33 -22.09 17.08
CA ALA A 318 -12.08 -21.55 18.22
C ALA A 318 -11.23 -21.42 19.50
N SER A 319 -10.19 -22.26 19.64
CA SER A 319 -9.24 -22.26 20.76
C SER A 319 -8.36 -21.01 20.83
N LEU A 320 -8.25 -20.23 19.75
CA LEU A 320 -7.51 -18.97 19.75
C LEU A 320 -8.30 -17.82 20.35
N PHE A 321 -9.64 -17.90 20.38
CA PHE A 321 -10.47 -16.81 20.87
C PHE A 321 -10.56 -16.79 22.39
N THR A 322 -10.33 -15.63 22.99
CA THR A 322 -10.52 -15.38 24.42
C THR A 322 -11.25 -14.05 24.66
N SER A 323 -11.94 -13.94 25.79
CA SER A 323 -12.48 -12.67 26.29
C SER A 323 -11.68 -12.10 27.46
N ASN A 324 -10.61 -12.78 27.88
CA ASN A 324 -9.78 -12.38 28.99
C ASN A 324 -8.40 -11.94 28.49
N PRO A 325 -8.03 -10.64 28.61
CA PRO A 325 -6.71 -10.16 28.23
C PRO A 325 -5.54 -10.91 28.89
N ALA A 326 -5.71 -11.39 30.13
CA ALA A 326 -4.66 -12.12 30.83
C ALA A 326 -4.27 -13.43 30.11
N ASP A 327 -5.23 -14.12 29.48
CA ASP A 327 -4.96 -15.33 28.70
C ASP A 327 -4.08 -15.00 27.48
N LEU A 328 -4.30 -13.83 26.86
CA LEU A 328 -3.52 -13.36 25.72
C LEU A 328 -2.06 -13.10 26.12
N TRP A 329 -1.85 -12.42 27.24
CA TRP A 329 -0.51 -12.10 27.75
C TRP A 329 0.26 -13.35 28.18
N ALA A 330 -0.42 -14.35 28.73
CA ALA A 330 0.18 -15.64 29.06
C ALA A 330 0.80 -16.36 27.84
N LYS A 331 0.36 -16.04 26.62
CA LYS A 331 0.93 -16.58 25.37
C LYS A 331 2.23 -15.89 24.95
N LYS A 332 2.59 -14.77 25.57
CA LYS A 332 3.79 -13.95 25.27
C LYS A 332 3.88 -13.58 23.79
N PRO A 333 2.89 -12.83 23.24
CA PRO A 333 2.98 -12.33 21.88
C PRO A 333 4.18 -11.39 21.71
N ASP A 334 4.78 -11.35 20.53
CA ASP A 334 5.77 -10.36 20.14
C ASP A 334 5.12 -9.05 19.72
N ILE A 335 3.95 -9.16 19.08
CA ILE A 335 3.22 -8.06 18.43
C ILE A 335 1.73 -8.19 18.73
N VAL A 336 1.08 -7.07 19.02
CA VAL A 336 -0.37 -6.96 19.16
C VAL A 336 -0.94 -6.06 18.07
N LEU A 337 -1.89 -6.59 17.31
CA LEU A 337 -2.67 -5.83 16.33
C LEU A 337 -4.03 -5.52 16.93
N GLU A 338 -4.26 -4.25 17.26
CA GLU A 338 -5.45 -3.78 17.98
C GLU A 338 -6.46 -3.14 17.02
N ALA A 339 -7.68 -3.67 17.03
CA ALA A 339 -8.79 -3.27 16.18
C ALA A 339 -10.13 -3.44 16.93
N LEU A 340 -10.15 -3.13 18.23
CA LEU A 340 -11.40 -3.02 18.98
C LEU A 340 -12.15 -1.74 18.55
N SER A 341 -13.46 -1.72 18.79
CA SER A 341 -14.30 -0.56 18.49
C SER A 341 -14.37 0.43 19.66
N GLU A 342 -14.12 -0.04 20.87
CA GLU A 342 -14.27 0.76 22.10
C GLU A 342 -12.95 1.43 22.46
N GLY A 343 -12.96 2.75 22.64
CA GLY A 343 -11.74 3.53 22.88
C GLY A 343 -11.07 3.21 24.22
N GLU A 344 -11.85 2.99 25.29
CA GLU A 344 -11.28 2.71 26.62
C GLU A 344 -10.62 1.35 26.69
N ALA A 345 -11.36 0.32 26.26
CA ALA A 345 -10.85 -1.04 26.21
C ALA A 345 -9.64 -1.15 25.28
N GLY A 346 -9.70 -0.51 24.10
CA GLY A 346 -8.56 -0.45 23.17
C GLY A 346 -7.34 0.20 23.80
N HIS A 347 -7.51 1.35 24.47
CA HIS A 347 -6.42 2.07 25.11
C HIS A 347 -5.77 1.23 26.22
N ALA A 348 -6.58 0.57 27.05
CA ALA A 348 -6.10 -0.33 28.09
C ALA A 348 -5.32 -1.53 27.51
N VAL A 349 -5.80 -2.12 26.41
CA VAL A 349 -5.10 -3.23 25.72
C VAL A 349 -3.76 -2.77 25.14
N ILE A 350 -3.72 -1.61 24.49
CA ILE A 350 -2.48 -1.05 23.92
C ILE A 350 -1.44 -0.84 25.02
N ARG A 351 -1.82 -0.19 26.13
CA ARG A 351 -0.91 0.05 27.26
C ARG A 351 -0.38 -1.26 27.85
N ALA A 352 -1.27 -2.21 28.15
CA ALA A 352 -0.89 -3.51 28.70
C ALA A 352 0.06 -4.28 27.76
N ALA A 353 -0.15 -4.19 26.45
CA ALA A 353 0.74 -4.81 25.47
C ALA A 353 2.15 -4.20 25.50
N LEU A 354 2.26 -2.88 25.52
CA LEU A 354 3.55 -2.17 25.59
C LEU A 354 4.29 -2.47 26.90
N GLU A 355 3.58 -2.48 28.03
CA GLU A 355 4.10 -2.85 29.35
C GLU A 355 4.54 -4.33 29.41
N ALA A 356 3.87 -5.21 28.66
CA ALA A 356 4.27 -6.61 28.49
C ALA A 356 5.43 -6.82 27.51
N GLY A 357 5.98 -5.74 26.92
CA GLY A 357 7.10 -5.80 25.98
C GLY A 357 6.73 -6.17 24.54
N CYS A 358 5.47 -5.95 24.14
CA CYS A 358 5.01 -6.16 22.77
C CYS A 358 5.18 -4.89 21.92
N ASP A 359 5.45 -5.04 20.63
CA ASP A 359 5.16 -3.96 19.67
C ASP A 359 3.65 -3.91 19.37
N VAL A 360 3.12 -2.73 19.01
CA VAL A 360 1.68 -2.56 18.77
C VAL A 360 1.41 -1.85 17.44
N ALA A 361 0.40 -2.32 16.71
CA ALA A 361 -0.23 -1.57 15.62
C ALA A 361 -1.74 -1.45 15.89
N SER A 362 -2.32 -0.25 15.84
CA SER A 362 -3.73 0.00 16.18
C SER A 362 -4.52 0.69 15.07
N ALA A 363 -5.74 0.21 14.82
CA ALA A 363 -6.74 0.91 14.00
C ALA A 363 -7.78 1.68 14.83
N ASN A 364 -7.69 1.64 16.15
CA ASN A 364 -8.68 2.23 17.03
C ASN A 364 -8.35 3.69 17.32
N LYS A 365 -8.86 4.58 16.44
CA LYS A 365 -8.73 6.04 16.58
C LYS A 365 -9.15 6.56 17.95
N GLN A 366 -10.19 5.99 18.55
CA GLN A 366 -10.71 6.41 19.85
C GLN A 366 -9.80 5.99 21.01
N ALA A 367 -9.06 4.89 20.86
CA ALA A 367 -8.07 4.46 21.84
C ALA A 367 -6.79 5.30 21.76
N VAL A 368 -6.29 5.53 20.54
CA VAL A 368 -5.03 6.25 20.32
C VAL A 368 -5.17 7.74 20.63
N SER A 369 -6.27 8.38 20.21
CA SER A 369 -6.47 9.83 20.39
C SER A 369 -6.68 10.29 21.83
N ARG A 370 -6.93 9.36 22.77
CA ARG A 370 -7.03 9.66 24.21
C ARG A 370 -5.73 10.22 24.78
N ASP A 371 -4.60 9.59 24.43
CA ASP A 371 -3.27 9.98 24.92
C ASP A 371 -2.17 9.48 23.96
N PRO A 372 -2.06 10.05 22.75
CA PRO A 372 -1.08 9.60 21.76
C PRO A 372 0.37 9.84 22.24
N GLY A 373 0.60 10.92 23.00
CA GLY A 373 1.91 11.25 23.58
C GLY A 373 2.35 10.24 24.63
N GLY A 374 1.50 9.95 25.63
CA GLY A 374 1.83 8.98 26.66
C GLY A 374 1.97 7.55 26.13
N LEU A 375 1.22 7.17 25.09
CA LEU A 375 1.44 5.89 24.40
C LEU A 375 2.82 5.81 23.73
N GLN A 376 3.28 6.87 23.07
CA GLN A 376 4.62 6.93 22.47
C GLN A 376 5.72 6.90 23.53
N GLU A 377 5.54 7.64 24.63
CA GLU A 377 6.48 7.64 25.75
C GLU A 377 6.57 6.27 26.42
N LEU A 378 5.42 5.62 26.63
CA LEU A 378 5.35 4.26 27.18
C LEU A 378 6.05 3.24 26.27
N ALA A 379 5.81 3.32 24.96
CA ALA A 379 6.48 2.47 23.99
C ALA A 379 8.01 2.64 24.06
N LYS A 380 8.49 3.90 24.03
CA LYS A 380 9.92 4.23 24.16
C LYS A 380 10.52 3.70 25.47
N ALA A 381 9.84 3.90 26.59
CA ALA A 381 10.30 3.46 27.91
C ALA A 381 10.49 1.93 28.00
N ASN A 382 9.71 1.17 27.24
CA ASN A 382 9.78 -0.30 27.20
C ASN A 382 10.61 -0.85 26.02
N GLY A 383 11.25 0.02 25.24
CA GLY A 383 11.99 -0.37 24.03
C GLY A 383 11.09 -0.98 22.95
N ARG A 384 9.84 -0.51 22.86
CA ARG A 384 8.82 -0.98 21.92
C ARG A 384 8.37 0.11 20.97
N ARG A 385 7.68 -0.30 19.92
CA ARG A 385 7.09 0.58 18.91
C ARG A 385 5.57 0.53 19.00
N ILE A 386 4.96 1.66 18.67
CA ILE A 386 3.54 1.76 18.42
C ILE A 386 3.30 2.44 17.08
N PHE A 387 2.44 1.84 16.27
CA PHE A 387 1.94 2.39 15.02
C PHE A 387 0.42 2.47 15.04
N TRP A 388 -0.14 3.40 14.27
CA TRP A 388 -1.58 3.65 14.24
C TRP A 388 -2.05 4.20 12.91
N SER A 389 -1.41 3.76 11.83
CA SER A 389 -1.64 4.32 10.50
C SER A 389 -3.09 4.10 10.05
N ALA A 390 -3.65 2.94 10.40
CA ALA A 390 -5.04 2.60 10.16
C ALA A 390 -6.06 3.44 10.96
N SER A 391 -5.63 4.19 11.98
CA SER A 391 -6.53 5.03 12.79
C SER A 391 -6.95 6.33 12.08
N VAL A 392 -6.18 6.78 11.09
CA VAL A 392 -6.49 7.97 10.29
C VAL A 392 -6.25 7.68 8.82
N GLY A 393 -7.29 7.86 8.01
CA GLY A 393 -7.18 7.73 6.57
C GLY A 393 -7.49 6.35 6.02
N GLY A 394 -7.80 5.34 6.85
CA GLY A 394 -8.13 4.00 6.37
C GLY A 394 -6.94 3.37 5.66
N GLY A 395 -7.02 3.20 4.34
CA GLY A 395 -5.92 2.84 3.44
C GLY A 395 -5.21 4.02 2.78
N SER A 396 -5.54 5.27 3.11
CA SER A 396 -4.77 6.44 2.68
C SER A 396 -3.58 6.66 3.63
N PRO A 397 -2.34 6.82 3.12
CA PRO A 397 -1.13 6.90 3.95
C PRO A 397 -0.93 8.30 4.56
N MET A 398 -1.90 8.77 5.34
CA MET A 398 -1.95 10.12 5.88
C MET A 398 -0.86 10.34 6.94
N ILE A 399 -0.73 9.39 7.87
CA ILE A 399 0.25 9.48 8.96
C ILE A 399 1.68 9.49 8.40
N GLU A 400 1.94 8.69 7.37
CA GLU A 400 3.22 8.58 6.69
C GLU A 400 3.53 9.85 5.90
N THR A 401 2.54 10.42 5.22
CA THR A 401 2.70 11.68 4.50
C THR A 401 3.06 12.82 5.44
N VAL A 402 2.42 12.91 6.61
CA VAL A 402 2.79 13.89 7.65
C VAL A 402 4.20 13.65 8.17
N ARG A 403 4.54 12.38 8.47
CA ARG A 403 5.89 12.01 8.96
C ARG A 403 6.98 12.31 7.93
N ALA A 404 6.72 12.08 6.64
CA ALA A 404 7.63 12.40 5.56
C ALA A 404 7.85 13.91 5.43
N ALA A 405 6.79 14.71 5.52
CA ALA A 405 6.89 16.17 5.55
C ALA A 405 7.73 16.66 6.75
N ARG A 406 7.45 16.14 7.95
CA ARG A 406 8.19 16.48 9.18
C ARG A 406 9.66 16.05 9.15
N ALA A 407 9.96 14.92 8.51
CA ALA A 407 11.33 14.46 8.32
C ALA A 407 12.12 15.36 7.34
N ALA A 408 11.42 16.05 6.44
CA ALA A 408 12.01 16.92 5.43
C ALA A 408 12.18 18.38 5.91
N GLY A 409 11.45 18.81 6.94
CA GLY A 409 11.53 20.16 7.50
C GLY A 409 10.38 20.48 8.46
N GLU A 410 10.28 21.75 8.86
CA GLU A 410 9.18 22.24 9.70
C GLU A 410 7.84 22.22 8.93
N VAL A 411 6.80 21.66 9.55
CA VAL A 411 5.43 21.64 9.01
C VAL A 411 4.66 22.82 9.57
N VAL A 412 4.02 23.61 8.70
CA VAL A 412 3.27 24.82 9.07
C VAL A 412 1.75 24.62 9.03
N GLY A 413 1.28 23.56 8.38
CA GLY A 413 -0.14 23.24 8.35
C GLY A 413 -0.50 22.05 7.50
N PHE A 414 -1.78 21.69 7.50
CA PHE A 414 -2.35 20.69 6.62
C PHE A 414 -3.83 20.95 6.33
N GLU A 415 -4.33 20.36 5.25
CA GLU A 415 -5.76 20.29 4.88
C GLU A 415 -6.10 18.85 4.48
N ALA A 416 -7.27 18.35 4.86
CA ALA A 416 -7.67 16.99 4.57
C ALA A 416 -9.18 16.80 4.43
N VAL A 417 -9.56 15.88 3.56
CA VAL A 417 -10.90 15.26 3.53
C VAL A 417 -10.80 13.93 4.27
N LEU A 418 -11.56 13.80 5.36
CA LEU A 418 -11.35 12.76 6.38
C LEU A 418 -12.58 11.87 6.62
N ASN A 419 -13.76 12.27 6.14
CA ASN A 419 -15.04 11.63 6.46
C ASN A 419 -15.82 11.26 5.18
N GLY A 420 -15.93 9.96 4.91
CA GLY A 420 -16.64 9.43 3.75
C GLY A 420 -18.16 9.66 3.80
N THR A 421 -18.78 9.53 4.97
CA THR A 421 -20.22 9.75 5.18
C THR A 421 -20.63 11.17 4.82
N VAL A 422 -19.94 12.15 5.37
CA VAL A 422 -20.20 13.57 5.11
C VAL A 422 -19.87 13.91 3.66
N ASN A 423 -18.77 13.37 3.10
CA ASN A 423 -18.41 13.61 1.71
C ASN A 423 -19.47 13.09 0.73
N PHE A 424 -19.97 11.87 0.93
CA PHE A 424 -21.05 11.30 0.12
C PHE A 424 -22.34 12.12 0.22
N MET A 425 -22.72 12.53 1.43
CA MET A 425 -23.91 13.36 1.61
C MET A 425 -23.77 14.72 0.94
N LEU A 426 -22.62 15.38 1.04
CA LEU A 426 -22.36 16.66 0.36
C LEU A 426 -22.41 16.52 -1.17
N GLU A 427 -21.94 15.39 -1.73
CA GLU A 427 -22.06 15.09 -3.16
C GLU A 427 -23.55 14.98 -3.57
N ARG A 428 -24.34 14.17 -2.86
CA ARG A 428 -25.77 14.01 -3.14
C ARG A 428 -26.56 15.31 -2.99
N LEU A 429 -26.26 16.11 -1.97
CA LEU A 429 -26.86 17.43 -1.76
C LEU A 429 -26.45 18.40 -2.88
N GLY A 430 -25.21 18.33 -3.35
CA GLY A 430 -24.70 19.12 -4.47
C GLY A 430 -25.40 18.78 -5.79
N ASP A 431 -25.78 17.51 -5.98
CA ASP A 431 -26.60 17.04 -7.10
C ASP A 431 -28.10 17.40 -6.97
N GLY A 432 -28.48 18.07 -5.89
CA GLY A 432 -29.84 18.56 -5.66
C GLY A 432 -30.76 17.61 -4.90
N ALA A 433 -30.24 16.53 -4.29
CA ALA A 433 -31.04 15.66 -3.43
C ALA A 433 -31.47 16.36 -2.14
N ALA A 434 -32.61 15.94 -1.57
CA ALA A 434 -32.99 16.38 -0.23
C ALA A 434 -32.10 15.71 0.84
N PHE A 435 -31.93 16.34 2.00
CA PHE A 435 -31.09 15.81 3.09
C PHE A 435 -31.49 14.40 3.53
N ILE A 436 -32.78 14.14 3.69
CA ILE A 436 -33.32 12.83 4.09
C ILE A 436 -33.00 11.77 3.05
N GLU A 437 -33.10 12.11 1.76
CA GLU A 437 -32.76 11.20 0.65
C GLU A 437 -31.25 10.93 0.62
N ALA A 438 -30.42 11.97 0.72
CA ALA A 438 -28.97 11.83 0.78
C ALA A 438 -28.51 10.95 1.96
N LEU A 439 -29.13 11.10 3.13
CA LEU A 439 -28.84 10.26 4.29
C LEU A 439 -29.31 8.81 4.09
N ALA A 440 -30.49 8.62 3.48
CA ALA A 440 -30.98 7.28 3.14
C ALA A 440 -30.06 6.59 2.13
N ASP A 441 -29.60 7.31 1.11
CA ASP A 441 -28.65 6.83 0.11
C ASP A 441 -27.30 6.49 0.76
N ALA A 442 -26.81 7.32 1.70
CA ALA A 442 -25.58 7.06 2.43
C ALA A 442 -25.68 5.76 3.27
N ARG A 443 -26.83 5.49 3.89
CA ARG A 443 -27.07 4.23 4.61
C ARG A 443 -27.15 3.04 3.66
N ALA A 444 -27.86 3.20 2.54
CA ALA A 444 -28.00 2.14 1.53
C ALA A 444 -26.66 1.78 0.88
N ALA A 445 -25.79 2.77 0.67
CA ALA A 445 -24.42 2.59 0.18
C ALA A 445 -23.44 2.09 1.26
N GLY A 446 -23.87 2.02 2.53
CA GLY A 446 -23.06 1.55 3.65
C GLY A 446 -22.07 2.58 4.22
N PHE A 447 -22.21 3.86 3.87
CA PHE A 447 -21.41 4.95 4.44
C PHE A 447 -21.89 5.37 5.83
N ALA A 448 -23.21 5.47 6.03
CA ALA A 448 -23.80 5.89 7.30
C ALA A 448 -24.33 4.69 8.11
N GLU A 449 -24.08 4.69 9.41
CA GLU A 449 -24.74 3.78 10.35
C GLU A 449 -26.18 4.23 10.65
N GLU A 450 -26.88 3.47 11.50
CA GLU A 450 -28.23 3.84 11.97
C GLU A 450 -28.18 5.17 12.73
N ASP A 451 -27.15 5.37 13.57
CA ASP A 451 -26.84 6.64 14.22
C ASP A 451 -25.56 7.27 13.62
N PRO A 452 -25.69 8.21 12.67
CA PRO A 452 -24.57 8.89 12.02
C PRO A 452 -24.12 10.17 12.76
N SER A 453 -24.60 10.43 13.99
CA SER A 453 -24.42 11.73 14.66
C SER A 453 -22.94 12.13 14.79
N SER A 454 -22.06 11.18 15.10
CA SER A 454 -20.62 11.42 15.19
C SER A 454 -19.99 11.92 13.87
N ASP A 455 -20.53 11.49 12.73
CA ASP A 455 -20.07 11.94 11.42
C ASP A 455 -20.64 13.32 11.08
N LEU A 456 -21.95 13.50 11.24
CA LEU A 456 -22.67 14.73 10.87
C LEU A 456 -22.29 15.93 11.74
N GLU A 457 -22.03 15.71 13.02
CA GLU A 457 -21.55 16.75 13.95
C GLU A 457 -20.05 17.01 13.80
N GLY A 458 -19.34 16.27 12.94
CA GLY A 458 -17.92 16.45 12.69
C GLY A 458 -17.00 15.93 13.79
N LEU A 459 -17.51 15.17 14.77
CA LEU A 459 -16.72 14.61 15.87
C LEU A 459 -15.66 13.62 15.37
N ASP A 460 -16.00 12.79 14.38
CA ASP A 460 -15.05 11.84 13.77
C ASP A 460 -13.89 12.58 13.07
N ALA A 461 -14.22 13.59 12.25
CA ALA A 461 -13.23 14.41 11.57
C ALA A 461 -12.36 15.18 12.57
N ALA A 462 -12.95 15.74 13.64
CA ALA A 462 -12.24 16.43 14.70
C ALA A 462 -11.23 15.51 15.41
N ALA A 463 -11.60 14.27 15.74
CA ALA A 463 -10.69 13.30 16.34
C ALA A 463 -9.49 12.98 15.43
N LYS A 464 -9.73 12.83 14.12
CA LYS A 464 -8.67 12.63 13.11
C LYS A 464 -7.76 13.86 12.97
N VAL A 465 -8.33 15.07 12.96
CA VAL A 465 -7.55 16.34 12.95
C VAL A 465 -6.65 16.44 14.18
N ARG A 466 -7.14 16.08 15.37
CA ARG A 466 -6.31 16.06 16.60
C ARG A 466 -5.11 15.14 16.46
N LEU A 467 -5.30 13.93 15.95
CA LEU A 467 -4.20 12.99 15.75
C LEU A 467 -3.22 13.46 14.66
N LEU A 468 -3.72 14.04 13.57
CA LEU A 468 -2.87 14.65 12.54
C LEU A 468 -2.07 15.84 13.08
N CYS A 469 -2.62 16.65 13.98
CA CYS A 469 -1.87 17.69 14.68
C CYS A 469 -0.74 17.10 15.52
N HIS A 470 -1.00 16.01 16.24
CA HIS A 470 0.03 15.31 17.02
C HIS A 470 1.17 14.84 16.13
N GLU A 471 0.87 14.24 14.99
CA GLU A 471 1.89 13.83 14.02
C GLU A 471 2.59 15.03 13.36
N ALA A 472 1.88 16.10 13.02
CA ALA A 472 2.47 17.23 12.31
C ALA A 472 3.35 18.10 13.22
N PHE A 473 2.89 18.36 14.45
CA PHE A 473 3.44 19.38 15.35
C PHE A 473 4.03 18.79 16.64
N GLY A 474 4.01 17.46 16.80
CA GLY A 474 4.51 16.77 17.99
C GLY A 474 3.60 16.85 19.22
N ARG A 475 2.44 17.52 19.11
CA ARG A 475 1.44 17.64 20.17
C ARG A 475 0.04 17.85 19.58
N SER A 476 -0.97 17.39 20.32
CA SER A 476 -2.37 17.68 20.00
C SER A 476 -2.75 19.13 20.38
N PRO A 477 -3.77 19.73 19.74
CA PRO A 477 -4.25 21.05 20.14
C PRO A 477 -4.93 21.01 21.52
N ASP A 478 -4.81 22.12 22.24
CA ASP A 478 -5.51 22.34 23.51
C ASP A 478 -7.01 22.59 23.25
N GLY A 479 -7.87 22.01 24.08
CA GLY A 479 -9.33 22.18 23.96
C GLY A 479 -9.98 21.44 22.79
N GLU A 480 -11.21 21.83 22.47
CA GLU A 480 -11.99 21.24 21.38
C GLU A 480 -11.56 21.78 20.00
N VAL A 481 -11.68 20.93 18.98
CA VAL A 481 -11.55 21.38 17.59
C VAL A 481 -12.87 22.04 17.16
N PRO A 482 -12.87 23.32 16.76
CA PRO A 482 -14.02 23.97 16.15
C PRO A 482 -14.51 23.19 14.94
N ARG A 483 -15.83 22.95 14.86
CA ARG A 483 -16.43 22.09 13.84
C ARG A 483 -17.77 22.63 13.35
N ASP A 484 -17.95 22.64 12.04
CA ASP A 484 -19.25 22.82 11.41
C ASP A 484 -20.04 21.51 11.41
N HIS A 485 -21.37 21.62 11.49
CA HIS A 485 -22.26 20.47 11.45
C HIS A 485 -22.94 20.38 10.06
N LEU A 486 -23.03 19.17 9.53
CA LEU A 486 -23.84 18.90 8.35
C LEU A 486 -25.30 18.77 8.77
N THR A 487 -26.14 19.70 8.31
CA THR A 487 -27.57 19.78 8.68
C THR A 487 -28.44 19.95 7.45
N GLU A 488 -29.76 19.88 7.61
CA GLU A 488 -30.72 20.14 6.51
C GLU A 488 -30.57 21.54 5.90
N ALA A 489 -30.06 22.51 6.66
CA ALA A 489 -29.84 23.88 6.19
C ALA A 489 -28.51 24.05 5.42
N THR A 490 -27.66 23.02 5.37
CA THR A 490 -26.37 23.09 4.68
C THR A 490 -26.57 23.21 3.18
N SER A 491 -26.07 24.29 2.59
CA SER A 491 -25.96 24.42 1.13
C SER A 491 -24.72 23.70 0.63
N ALA A 492 -24.89 22.76 -0.30
CA ALA A 492 -23.78 22.04 -0.95
C ALA A 492 -23.49 22.54 -2.38
N ALA A 493 -24.08 23.69 -2.77
CA ALA A 493 -23.86 24.28 -4.08
C ALA A 493 -22.38 24.65 -4.28
N GLY A 494 -21.85 24.41 -5.48
CA GLY A 494 -20.45 24.73 -5.80
C GLY A 494 -19.43 23.72 -5.30
N GLY A 495 -19.84 22.47 -5.01
CA GLY A 495 -18.93 21.38 -4.67
C GLY A 495 -18.37 21.47 -3.25
N VAL A 496 -19.24 21.67 -2.24
CA VAL A 496 -18.81 21.76 -0.84
C VAL A 496 -18.15 20.46 -0.36
N ARG A 497 -17.12 20.60 0.48
CA ARG A 497 -16.38 19.53 1.14
C ARG A 497 -16.24 19.81 2.63
N GLN A 498 -16.20 18.76 3.44
CA GLN A 498 -15.78 18.87 4.83
C GLN A 498 -14.26 18.82 4.90
N ILE A 499 -13.63 19.95 5.18
CA ILE A 499 -12.18 20.10 5.27
C ILE A 499 -11.79 20.15 6.74
N GLY A 500 -11.02 19.14 7.17
CA GLY A 500 -10.25 19.18 8.39
C GLY A 500 -8.92 19.88 8.12
N ALA A 501 -8.57 20.88 8.91
CA ALA A 501 -7.35 21.65 8.74
C ALA A 501 -6.69 21.96 10.08
N ALA A 502 -5.39 22.24 10.05
CA ALA A 502 -4.71 22.88 11.14
C ALA A 502 -3.53 23.74 10.67
N HIS A 503 -3.28 24.82 11.39
CA HIS A 503 -2.16 25.73 11.16
C HIS A 503 -1.35 25.93 12.43
N LEU A 504 -0.03 25.95 12.29
CA LEU A 504 0.88 26.39 13.35
C LEU A 504 1.22 27.86 13.11
N LYS A 505 0.73 28.75 13.98
CA LYS A 505 1.04 30.19 13.93
C LYS A 505 1.46 30.67 15.30
N ASP A 506 2.64 31.29 15.39
CA ASP A 506 3.23 31.79 16.63
C ASP A 506 3.29 30.72 17.74
N GLY A 507 3.60 29.48 17.36
CA GLY A 507 3.63 28.32 18.26
C GLY A 507 2.26 27.77 18.68
N VAL A 508 1.15 28.38 18.23
CA VAL A 508 -0.22 27.96 18.54
C VAL A 508 -0.80 27.14 17.39
N ILE A 509 -1.33 25.96 17.71
CA ILE A 509 -2.05 25.11 16.77
C ILE A 509 -3.49 25.63 16.65
N ARG A 510 -3.92 25.98 15.44
CA ARG A 510 -5.29 26.41 15.12
C ARG A 510 -5.97 25.34 14.27
N PRO A 511 -6.67 24.36 14.90
CA PRO A 511 -7.38 23.32 14.17
C PRO A 511 -8.79 23.77 13.78
N SER A 512 -9.37 23.15 12.76
CA SER A 512 -10.77 23.33 12.40
C SER A 512 -11.30 22.15 11.58
N VAL A 513 -12.61 21.94 11.63
CA VAL A 513 -13.37 21.14 10.66
C VAL A 513 -14.46 22.04 10.08
N SER A 514 -14.41 22.32 8.78
CA SER A 514 -15.30 23.30 8.17
C SER A 514 -15.95 22.77 6.89
N LEU A 515 -17.19 23.18 6.64
CA LEU A 515 -17.90 22.89 5.39
C LEU A 515 -17.64 24.03 4.41
N ASN A 516 -16.67 23.83 3.51
CA ASN A 516 -16.22 24.87 2.57
C ASN A 516 -16.55 24.46 1.13
N ALA A 517 -16.96 25.42 0.30
CA ALA A 517 -16.97 25.23 -1.15
C ALA A 517 -15.56 24.87 -1.58
N ASP A 518 -15.39 23.73 -2.28
CA ASP A 518 -14.08 23.29 -2.75
C ASP A 518 -13.53 24.37 -3.69
N HIS A 519 -12.43 25.01 -3.31
CA HIS A 519 -11.88 26.17 -4.02
C HIS A 519 -11.19 25.77 -5.35
N GLY A 520 -11.66 24.69 -5.98
CA GLY A 520 -11.14 24.16 -7.23
C GLY A 520 -9.84 23.37 -7.09
N ASP A 521 -9.50 22.83 -5.92
CA ASP A 521 -8.33 21.96 -5.78
C ASP A 521 -8.63 20.57 -6.35
N PRO A 522 -7.95 20.14 -7.44
CA PRO A 522 -8.24 18.84 -8.06
C PRO A 522 -8.04 17.64 -7.11
N LEU A 523 -7.21 17.77 -6.07
CA LEU A 523 -7.00 16.70 -5.09
C LEU A 523 -8.27 16.38 -4.30
N PHE A 524 -9.05 17.40 -3.94
CA PHE A 524 -10.27 17.24 -3.15
C PHE A 524 -11.53 17.14 -4.03
N SER A 525 -11.55 17.84 -5.15
CA SER A 525 -12.76 17.94 -5.99
C SER A 525 -13.04 16.65 -6.77
N THR A 526 -12.00 15.86 -7.02
CA THR A 526 -12.10 14.56 -7.72
C THR A 526 -12.36 13.38 -6.77
N LEU A 527 -12.38 13.59 -5.45
CA LEU A 527 -12.75 12.55 -4.49
C LEU A 527 -14.21 12.13 -4.69
N ARG A 528 -14.47 10.84 -4.59
CA ARG A 528 -15.77 10.20 -4.72
C ARG A 528 -15.90 9.12 -3.65
N GLY A 529 -17.12 8.89 -3.14
CA GLY A 529 -17.39 7.86 -2.13
C GLY A 529 -16.48 7.97 -0.90
N GLU A 530 -15.80 6.88 -0.54
CA GLU A 530 -14.85 6.80 0.60
C GLU A 530 -13.51 7.48 0.35
N GLY A 531 -13.35 8.21 -0.74
CA GLY A 531 -12.10 8.89 -1.07
C GLY A 531 -11.70 9.90 0.01
N ASN A 532 -10.50 9.71 0.55
CA ASN A 532 -9.83 10.61 1.48
C ASN A 532 -8.57 11.18 0.83
N ALA A 533 -8.17 12.37 1.22
CA ALA A 533 -6.91 12.98 0.80
C ALA A 533 -6.38 13.97 1.82
N LEU A 534 -5.09 14.24 1.74
CA LEU A 534 -4.36 15.14 2.64
C LEU A 534 -3.35 15.97 1.84
N LYS A 535 -3.22 17.26 2.18
CA LYS A 535 -2.10 18.13 1.84
C LYS A 535 -1.39 18.54 3.11
N VAL A 536 -0.07 18.46 3.14
CA VAL A 536 0.77 18.93 4.23
C VAL A 536 1.70 20.01 3.70
N TYR A 537 1.78 21.14 4.39
CA TYR A 537 2.52 22.32 3.99
C TYR A 537 3.78 22.47 4.84
N GLY A 538 4.94 22.52 4.18
CA GLY A 538 6.23 22.81 4.82
C GLY A 538 6.51 24.30 4.87
N ALA A 539 7.31 24.72 5.86
CA ALA A 539 7.78 26.12 5.98
C ALA A 539 8.65 26.56 4.78
N ASP A 540 9.23 25.59 4.06
CA ASP A 540 10.08 25.79 2.88
C ASP A 540 9.32 25.88 1.56
N GLY A 541 7.99 25.81 1.62
CA GLY A 541 7.10 25.91 0.48
C GLY A 541 6.71 24.60 -0.18
N ARG A 542 7.33 23.47 0.18
CA ARG A 542 6.96 22.17 -0.36
C ARG A 542 5.59 21.72 0.14
N VAL A 543 4.88 20.97 -0.70
CA VAL A 543 3.57 20.39 -0.38
C VAL A 543 3.57 18.89 -0.62
N TRP A 544 3.39 18.13 0.45
CA TRP A 544 3.20 16.68 0.40
C TRP A 544 1.73 16.36 0.26
N ARG A 545 1.41 15.34 -0.52
CA ARG A 545 0.02 14.95 -0.80
C ARG A 545 -0.12 13.44 -0.77
N CYS A 546 -1.27 12.96 -0.32
CA CYS A 546 -1.70 11.60 -0.52
C CYS A 546 -3.21 11.54 -0.75
N ARG A 547 -3.65 10.44 -1.37
CA ARG A 547 -5.06 10.07 -1.52
C ARG A 547 -5.25 8.59 -1.19
N GLY A 548 -6.48 8.13 -1.10
CA GLY A 548 -6.79 6.71 -0.92
C GLY A 548 -8.20 6.50 -0.37
N ARG A 549 -8.57 5.26 -0.06
CA ARG A 549 -9.85 4.97 0.61
C ARG A 549 -9.75 5.19 2.11
N GLY A 550 -10.64 6.03 2.63
CA GLY A 550 -10.75 6.42 4.04
C GLY A 550 -11.33 5.38 4.98
N ALA A 551 -11.97 4.34 4.44
CA ALA A 551 -12.67 3.30 5.16
C ALA A 551 -12.63 1.97 4.37
N GLY A 552 -13.42 1.00 4.84
CA GLY A 552 -13.54 -0.31 4.21
C GLY A 552 -12.61 -1.37 4.79
N ARG A 553 -13.10 -2.61 4.83
CA ARG A 553 -12.40 -3.75 5.44
C ARG A 553 -10.94 -3.86 4.99
N TRP A 554 -10.73 -3.88 3.68
CA TRP A 554 -9.46 -4.25 3.09
C TRP A 554 -8.47 -3.10 3.12
N ALA A 555 -8.89 -1.88 2.82
CA ALA A 555 -8.05 -0.68 2.94
C ALA A 555 -7.49 -0.51 4.36
N THR A 556 -8.33 -0.59 5.40
CA THR A 556 -7.87 -0.48 6.79
C THR A 556 -7.03 -1.69 7.22
N THR A 557 -7.35 -2.89 6.72
CA THR A 557 -6.52 -4.09 6.96
C THR A 557 -5.11 -3.88 6.40
N GLU A 558 -4.96 -3.37 5.17
CA GLU A 558 -3.63 -3.14 4.58
C GLU A 558 -2.79 -2.14 5.39
N SER A 559 -3.40 -1.09 5.94
CA SER A 559 -2.68 -0.17 6.81
C SER A 559 -2.14 -0.83 8.07
N ILE A 560 -2.91 -1.72 8.72
CA ILE A 560 -2.40 -2.50 9.85
C ILE A 560 -1.28 -3.45 9.41
N MET A 561 -1.43 -4.11 8.25
CA MET A 561 -0.42 -5.04 7.75
C MET A 561 0.87 -4.32 7.34
N ALA A 562 0.78 -3.08 6.83
CA ALA A 562 1.93 -2.25 6.53
C ALA A 562 2.65 -1.79 7.82
N ASP A 563 1.91 -1.44 8.86
CA ASP A 563 2.46 -1.18 10.21
C ASP A 563 3.19 -2.41 10.76
N LEU A 564 2.58 -3.59 10.63
CA LEU A 564 3.21 -4.86 11.00
C LEU A 564 4.52 -5.07 10.23
N ALA A 565 4.54 -4.85 8.92
CA ALA A 565 5.74 -4.99 8.09
C ALA A 565 6.86 -4.01 8.51
N GLU A 566 6.52 -2.79 8.94
CA GLU A 566 7.49 -1.83 9.49
C GLU A 566 8.03 -2.27 10.86
N ILE A 567 7.17 -2.77 11.75
CA ILE A 567 7.58 -3.37 13.02
C ILE A 567 8.56 -4.52 12.77
N VAL A 568 8.21 -5.45 11.87
CA VAL A 568 9.07 -6.60 11.52
C VAL A 568 10.42 -6.12 10.96
N ARG A 569 10.41 -5.13 10.06
CA ARG A 569 11.65 -4.57 9.50
C ARG A 569 12.52 -3.95 10.57
N ALA A 570 11.94 -3.18 11.48
CA ALA A 570 12.66 -2.56 12.58
C ALA A 570 13.22 -3.62 13.55
N ARG A 571 12.45 -4.66 13.89
CA ARG A 571 12.94 -5.80 14.71
C ARG A 571 14.15 -6.49 14.09
N ARG A 572 14.13 -6.69 12.76
CA ARG A 572 15.27 -7.27 12.03
C ARG A 572 16.49 -6.34 12.06
N ALA A 573 16.28 -5.04 11.90
CA ALA A 573 17.33 -4.04 12.02
C ALA A 573 18.00 -4.09 13.40
N ASP A 574 17.19 -4.11 14.47
CA ASP A 574 17.66 -4.19 15.86
C ASP A 574 18.47 -5.47 16.11
N ALA A 575 18.12 -6.56 15.43
CA ALA A 575 18.83 -7.85 15.50
C ALA A 575 20.05 -7.95 14.57
N GLY A 576 20.37 -6.92 13.78
CA GLY A 576 21.48 -6.94 12.81
C GLY A 576 21.24 -7.85 11.59
N LEU A 577 19.97 -8.11 11.24
CA LEU A 577 19.56 -9.06 10.21
C LEU A 577 19.17 -8.40 8.86
N ASN A 578 19.51 -7.12 8.66
CA ASN A 578 19.26 -6.38 7.42
C ASN A 578 20.32 -6.59 6.34
#